data_AF-A0ABD5GC36-F1
#
_entry.id   AF-A0ABD5GC36-F1
#
_cell.length_a   1.000
_cell.length_b   1.000
_cell.length_c   1.000
_cell.angle_alpha   90.00
_cell.angle_beta   90.00
_cell.angle_gamma   90.00
#
_symmetry.space_group_name_H-M   'P 1'
#
loop_
_entity.id
_entity.type
_entity.pdbx_description
1 polymer ?
#
loop_
_entity_poly.entity_id
_entity_poly.type
_entity_poly.pdbx_seq_one_letter_code
_entity_poly.pdbx_strand_id
1 'polypeptide(L)' 'MSIPWYLSEKEAAEYGFTHHASYYGIPCWWGGPDECPMVCAKWAPLEYVMTLFHSIEGLCHFLMGNEDPTFMFNVGKAIE' A
#
# COMPACT_ATOMS: atom_id res chain seq x y z
N MET A 1 0.12 -18.12 -0.80
CA MET A 1 1.01 -17.58 0.26
C MET A 1 0.09 -16.97 1.31
N SER A 2 0.04 -17.49 2.54
CA SER A 2 -0.81 -16.90 3.58
C SER A 2 -0.05 -15.73 4.18
N ILE A 3 -0.52 -14.51 3.94
CA ILE A 3 0.07 -13.31 4.53
C ILE A 3 -0.17 -13.40 6.05
N PRO A 4 0.87 -13.26 6.89
CA PRO A 4 0.70 -13.30 8.35
C PRO A 4 -0.27 -12.19 8.81
N TRP A 5 -0.92 -12.40 9.95
CA TRP A 5 -1.86 -11.41 10.50
C TRP A 5 -1.23 -10.03 10.60
N TYR A 6 0.03 -9.95 11.02
CA TYR A 6 0.89 -8.76 10.97
C TYR A 6 2.18 -9.11 10.25
N LEU A 7 2.60 -8.29 9.29
CA LEU A 7 3.85 -8.45 8.57
C LEU A 7 4.93 -7.60 9.23
N SER A 8 5.90 -8.25 9.88
CA SER A 8 7.02 -7.54 10.48
C SER A 8 7.95 -6.97 9.42
N GLU A 9 8.81 -6.05 9.85
CA GLU A 9 9.79 -5.38 8.99
C GLU A 9 10.78 -6.35 8.34
N LYS A 10 11.30 -7.30 9.13
CA LYS A 10 12.19 -8.36 8.65
C LYS A 10 11.51 -9.22 7.59
N GLU A 11 10.28 -9.66 7.85
CA GLU A 11 9.52 -10.45 6.88
C GLU A 11 9.26 -9.62 5.61
N ALA A 12 8.85 -8.36 5.76
CA ALA A 12 8.61 -7.46 4.63
C ALA A 12 9.86 -7.31 3.74
N ALA A 13 11.05 -7.19 4.34
CA ALA A 13 12.31 -7.20 3.59
C ALA A 13 12.54 -8.52 2.83
N GLU A 14 12.23 -9.67 3.44
CA GLU A 14 12.29 -10.99 2.78
C GLU A 14 11.31 -11.11 1.59
N TYR A 15 10.19 -10.39 1.63
CA TYR A 15 9.22 -10.28 0.53
C TYR A 15 9.59 -9.23 -0.53
N GLY A 16 10.71 -8.50 -0.37
CA GLY A 16 11.16 -7.49 -1.32
C GLY A 16 10.54 -6.11 -1.13
N PHE A 17 9.92 -5.84 0.02
CA PHE A 17 9.58 -4.48 0.40
C PHE A 17 10.83 -3.71 0.81
N THR A 18 10.82 -2.40 0.58
CA THR A 18 11.99 -1.52 0.73
C THR A 18 11.74 -0.36 1.67
N HIS A 19 10.50 0.10 1.80
CA HIS A 19 10.14 1.28 2.57
C HIS A 19 8.87 1.06 3.40
N HIS A 20 8.78 1.83 4.48
CA HIS A 20 7.53 2.10 5.19
C HIS A 20 6.72 3.07 4.34
N ALA A 21 5.41 2.87 4.26
CA ALA A 21 4.51 3.80 3.61
C ALA A 21 3.23 3.99 4.42
N SER A 22 2.41 4.94 4.02
CA SER A 22 1.04 5.07 4.51
C SER A 22 0.06 5.46 3.42
N TYR A 23 -1.18 5.04 3.57
CA TYR A 23 -2.27 5.34 2.66
C TYR A 23 -3.47 5.85 3.47
N TYR A 24 -3.71 7.17 3.46
CA TYR A 24 -4.66 7.82 4.36
C TYR A 24 -4.51 7.45 5.85
N GLY A 25 -3.27 7.28 6.30
CA GLY A 25 -2.94 6.86 7.67
C GLY A 25 -2.95 5.35 7.91
N ILE A 26 -3.34 4.54 6.91
CA ILE A 26 -3.18 3.09 6.95
C ILE A 26 -1.70 2.76 6.79
N PRO A 27 -1.04 2.10 7.77
CA PRO A 27 0.36 1.73 7.65
C PRO A 27 0.55 0.64 6.59
N CYS A 28 1.47 0.88 5.66
CA CYS A 28 1.79 -0.03 4.55
C CYS A 28 3.30 -0.29 4.44
N TRP A 29 3.65 -1.33 3.70
CA TRP A 29 4.96 -1.62 3.16
C TRP A 29 4.98 -1.27 1.67
N TRP A 30 6.09 -0.73 1.18
CA TRP A 30 6.26 -0.30 -0.20
C TRP A 30 7.52 -0.93 -0.81
N GLY A 31 7.40 -1.53 -2.00
CA GLY A 31 8.47 -2.20 -2.73
C GLY A 31 8.58 -1.68 -4.15
N GLY A 32 9.81 -1.54 -4.66
CA GLY A 32 10.07 -1.24 -6.08
C GLY A 32 9.55 0.13 -6.56
N PRO A 33 10.17 1.25 -6.15
CA PRO A 33 9.75 2.59 -6.55
C PRO A 33 9.86 2.88 -8.06
N ASP A 34 10.66 2.13 -8.82
CA ASP A 34 11.06 2.51 -10.18
C ASP A 34 10.31 1.82 -11.35
N GLU A 35 9.65 0.67 -11.17
CA GLU A 35 9.06 -0.06 -12.32
C GLU A 35 7.67 -0.68 -12.06
N CYS A 36 7.39 -1.18 -10.85
CA CYS A 36 6.07 -1.71 -10.48
C CYS A 36 5.92 -1.65 -8.96
N PRO A 37 5.28 -0.60 -8.41
CA PRO A 37 5.20 -0.44 -6.97
C PRO A 37 4.36 -1.57 -6.36
N MET A 38 4.99 -2.35 -5.50
CA MET A 38 4.31 -3.33 -4.65
C MET A 38 3.91 -2.65 -3.35
N VAL A 39 2.67 -2.82 -2.94
CA VAL A 39 2.17 -2.28 -1.68
C VAL A 39 1.31 -3.30 -0.95
N CYS A 40 1.47 -3.38 0.37
CA CYS A 40 0.56 -4.11 1.24
C CYS A 40 0.43 -3.40 2.59
N ALA A 41 -0.71 -3.52 3.25
CA ALA A 41 -0.87 -3.06 4.62
C ALA A 41 0.00 -3.91 5.57
N LYS A 42 0.45 -3.30 6.67
CA LYS A 42 1.23 -4.02 7.69
C LYS A 42 0.40 -5.04 8.47
N TRP A 43 -0.93 -4.85 8.49
CA TRP A 43 -1.86 -5.69 9.23
C TRP A 43 -2.96 -6.19 8.30
N ALA A 44 -3.20 -7.49 8.27
CA ALA A 44 -4.11 -8.11 7.31
C ALA A 44 -5.54 -7.53 7.31
N PRO A 45 -6.17 -7.18 8.45
CA PRO A 45 -7.47 -6.51 8.45
C PRO A 45 -7.49 -5.15 7.74
N LEU A 46 -6.35 -4.45 7.72
CA LEU A 46 -6.25 -3.14 7.07
C LEU A 46 -6.23 -3.25 5.54
N GLU A 47 -5.99 -4.44 4.98
CA GLU A 47 -6.15 -4.68 3.54
C GLU A 47 -7.60 -4.45 3.10
N TYR A 48 -8.58 -4.84 3.92
CA TYR A 48 -10.00 -4.58 3.63
C TYR A 48 -10.32 -3.09 3.66
N VAL A 49 -9.73 -2.37 4.63
CA VAL A 49 -9.89 -0.92 4.73
C VAL A 49 -9.24 -0.24 3.52
N MET A 50 -8.02 -0.62 3.18
CA MET A 50 -7.30 -0.11 2.01
C MET A 50 -8.09 -0.37 0.70
N THR A 51 -8.64 -1.58 0.54
CA THR A 51 -9.48 -1.95 -0.62
C THR A 51 -10.75 -1.08 -0.72
N LEU A 52 -11.38 -0.79 0.42
CA LEU A 52 -12.52 0.12 0.46
C LEU A 52 -12.11 1.53 0.00
N PHE A 53 -11.00 2.06 0.51
CA PHE A 53 -10.49 3.37 0.10
C PHE A 53 -10.09 3.41 -1.37
N HIS A 54 -9.49 2.36 -1.93
CA HIS A 54 -9.23 2.26 -3.37
C HIS A 54 -10.52 2.35 -4.18
N SER A 55 -11.60 1.72 -3.72
CA SER A 55 -12.90 1.77 -4.40
C SER A 55 -13.52 3.17 -4.35
N ILE A 56 -13.36 3.86 -3.22
CA ILE A 56 -13.80 5.25 -3.04
C ILE A 56 -12.98 6.20 -3.93
N GLU A 57 -11.65 6.11 -3.94
CA GLU A 57 -10.79 6.91 -4.81
C GLU A 57 -11.10 6.67 -6.29
N GLY A 58 -11.27 5.41 -6.69
CA GLY A 58 -11.66 5.06 -8.06
C GLY A 58 -12.99 5.68 -8.48
N LEU A 59 -13.99 5.68 -7.58
CA LEU A 59 -15.27 6.34 -7.82
C LEU A 59 -15.10 7.87 -7.93
N CYS A 60 -14.34 8.49 -7.03
CA CYS A 60 -14.07 9.93 -7.07
C CYS A 60 -13.35 10.32 -8.36
N HIS A 61 -12.33 9.58 -8.77
CA HIS A 61 -11.57 9.83 -10.00
C HIS A 61 -12.43 9.70 -11.23
N PHE A 62 -13.27 8.66 -11.28
CA PHE A 62 -14.25 8.49 -12.35
C PHE A 62 -15.20 9.70 -12.44
N LEU A 63 -15.72 10.17 -11.29
CA LEU A 63 -16.61 11.34 -11.25
C LEU A 63 -15.91 12.65 -11.62
N MET A 64 -14.61 12.76 -11.36
CA MET A 64 -13.79 13.92 -11.73
C MET A 64 -13.31 13.90 -13.18
N GLY A 65 -13.53 12.80 -13.92
CA GLY A 65 -13.06 12.63 -15.28
C GLY A 65 -11.54 12.39 -15.38
N ASN A 66 -10.90 11.92 -14.31
CA ASN A 66 -9.49 11.54 -14.33
C ASN A 66 -9.34 10.20 -15.08
N GLU A 67 -8.45 10.17 -16.06
CA GLU A 67 -8.25 9.00 -16.94
C GLU A 67 -7.40 7.90 -16.27
N ASP A 68 -6.49 8.28 -15.36
CA ASP A 68 -5.59 7.37 -14.66
C ASP A 68 -5.91 7.26 -13.15
N PRO A 69 -6.05 6.04 -12.60
CA PRO A 69 -6.16 5.84 -11.17
C PRO A 69 -4.80 6.12 -10.50
N THR A 70 -4.63 7.30 -9.91
CA THR A 70 -3.51 7.60 -9.02
C THR A 70 -3.91 7.32 -7.57
N PHE A 71 -3.10 6.57 -6.84
CA PHE A 71 -3.33 6.31 -5.41
C PHE A 71 -2.41 7.18 -4.56
N MET A 72 -2.96 7.79 -3.52
CA MET A 72 -2.26 8.79 -2.70
C MET A 72 -1.38 8.16 -1.61
N PHE A 73 -0.46 7.27 -1.99
CA PHE A 73 0.52 6.69 -1.07
C PHE A 73 1.58 7.70 -0.66
N ASN A 74 1.89 7.74 0.64
CA ASN A 74 3.01 8.49 1.19
C ASN A 74 4.14 7.51 1.55
N VAL A 75 5.21 7.54 0.77
CA VAL A 75 6.40 6.70 0.98
C VAL A 75 7.30 7.37 2.02
N GLY A 76 7.58 6.64 3.09
CA GLY A 76 8.38 7.07 4.23
C GLY A 76 9.79 6.47 4.20
N LYS A 77 10.29 6.14 5.40
CA LYS A 77 11.66 5.65 5.61
C LYS A 77 11.89 4.28 4.97
N ALA A 78 13.14 3.99 4.59
CA ALA A 78 13.56 2.64 4.24
C ALA A 78 13.41 1.67 5.44
N ILE A 79 13.20 0.39 5.14
CA ILE A 79 13.25 -0.71 6.11
C ILE A 79 14.70 -0.91 6.59
N GLU A 80 14.89 -1.19 7.90
CA GLU A 80 16.19 -1.44 8.55
C GLU A 80 16.59 -2.92 8.61
#